data_AF-B3S342-F1
#
_entry.id   AF-B3S342-F1
#
_cell.length_a   1.000
_cell.length_b   1.000
_cell.length_c   1.000
_cell.angle_alpha   90.00
_cell.angle_beta   90.00
_cell.angle_gamma   90.00
#
_symmetry.space_group_name_H-M   'P 1'
#
loop_
_entity.id
_entity.type
_entity.pdbx_description
1 polymer ?
#
loop_
_entity_poly.entity_id
_entity_poly.type
_entity_poly.pdbx_seq_one_letter_code
_entity_poly.pdbx_strand_id
1 'polypeptide(L)'
;MYNDLTAVITKHLLSVSDKLKEVNDPLLHVQQFSYHLNQYKQALKAIVSLFHHLNRYYVTTVLHKDLSRELTKLFNQHISDNSQLFAALNALGKRSFAIGPENLSDIIQQLYALNPDYAKRAPEVFARFIPNVFGSTDESDIPALIQWTKELQEQFPLRGVYPSANSHKRKMDSD
;
A
#
# COMPACT_ATOMS: atom_id res chain seq x y z
N MET A 1 35.09 -4.58 1.34
CA MET A 1 34.23 -4.67 0.13
C MET A 1 32.74 -4.73 0.45
N TYR A 2 32.21 -5.76 1.15
CA TYR A 2 30.78 -5.79 1.53
C TYR A 2 30.39 -4.61 2.43
N ASN A 3 31.19 -4.33 3.47
CA ASN A 3 30.96 -3.18 4.36
C ASN A 3 31.03 -1.83 3.60
N ASP A 4 31.91 -1.73 2.60
CA ASP A 4 32.03 -0.52 1.78
C ASP A 4 30.80 -0.33 0.89
N LEU A 5 30.31 -1.42 0.29
CA LEU A 5 29.07 -1.41 -0.49
C LEU A 5 27.89 -0.96 0.38
N THR A 6 27.72 -1.55 1.56
CA THR A 6 26.65 -1.15 2.49
C THR A 6 26.81 0.30 2.94
N ALA A 7 28.03 0.76 3.22
CA ALA A 7 28.27 2.13 3.65
C ALA A 7 27.94 3.15 2.54
N VAL A 8 28.32 2.86 1.28
CA VAL A 8 27.98 3.70 0.13
C VAL A 8 26.47 3.76 -0.10
N ILE A 9 25.79 2.61 -0.02
CA ILE A 9 24.34 2.55 -0.18
C ILE A 9 23.63 3.28 0.97
N THR A 10 24.05 3.07 2.22
CA THR A 10 23.50 3.79 3.37
C THR A 10 23.69 5.30 3.23
N LYS A 11 24.86 5.77 2.80
CA LYS A 11 25.09 7.20 2.54
C LYS A 11 24.15 7.75 1.47
N HIS A 12 23.91 7.00 0.40
CA HIS A 12 22.96 7.39 -0.63
C HIS A 12 21.52 7.44 -0.10
N LEU A 13 21.10 6.42 0.67
CA LEU A 13 19.76 6.35 1.28
C LEU A 13 19.53 7.51 2.26
N LEU A 14 20.54 7.90 3.04
CA LEU A 14 20.46 9.06 3.92
C LEU A 14 20.26 10.36 3.13
N SER A 15 21.03 10.55 2.05
CA SER A 15 20.87 11.73 1.18
C SER A 15 19.49 11.79 0.52
N VAL A 16 18.93 10.65 0.11
CA VAL A 16 17.56 10.57 -0.42
C VAL A 16 16.53 10.86 0.68
N SER A 17 16.73 10.34 1.89
CA SER A 17 15.86 10.60 3.04
C SER A 17 15.81 12.10 3.37
N ASP A 18 16.96 12.77 3.39
CA ASP A 18 17.02 14.21 3.67
C ASP A 18 16.34 15.04 2.57
N LYS A 19 16.53 14.69 1.29
CA LYS A 19 15.80 15.32 0.18
C LYS A 19 14.29 15.13 0.27
N LEU A 20 13.84 13.95 0.71
CA LEU A 20 12.41 13.69 0.90
C LEU A 20 11.84 14.54 2.04
N LYS A 21 12.59 14.76 3.14
CA LYS A 21 12.16 15.61 4.26
C LYS A 21 12.01 17.08 3.90
N GLU A 22 12.77 17.57 2.91
CA GLU A 22 12.69 18.96 2.44
C GLU A 22 11.38 19.25 1.69
N VAL A 23 10.65 18.22 1.26
CA VAL A 23 9.40 18.38 0.51
C VAL A 23 8.22 18.56 1.46
N ASN A 24 7.70 19.79 1.47
CA ASN A 24 6.57 20.18 2.31
C ASN A 24 5.20 19.81 1.72
N ASP A 25 5.10 19.50 0.42
CA ASP A 25 3.85 19.10 -0.22
C ASP A 25 3.62 17.58 -0.07
N PRO A 26 2.53 17.15 0.60
CA PRO A 26 2.18 15.74 0.78
C PRO A 26 2.12 14.94 -0.51
N LEU A 27 1.61 15.52 -1.59
CA LEU A 27 1.44 14.82 -2.87
C LEU A 27 2.80 14.58 -3.52
N LEU A 28 3.60 15.65 -3.61
CA LEU A 28 4.93 15.61 -4.21
C LEU A 28 5.84 14.68 -3.40
N HIS A 29 5.72 14.68 -2.07
CA HIS A 29 6.47 13.79 -1.18
C HIS A 29 6.19 12.32 -1.50
N VAL A 30 4.91 11.93 -1.65
CA VAL A 30 4.52 10.54 -1.95
C VAL A 30 4.96 10.13 -3.37
N GLN A 31 4.87 11.04 -4.36
CA GLN A 31 5.35 10.78 -5.72
C GLN A 31 6.87 10.61 -5.79
N GLN A 32 7.63 11.50 -5.15
CA GLN A 32 9.09 11.42 -5.11
C GLN A 32 9.56 10.17 -4.36
N PHE A 33 8.87 9.81 -3.28
CA PHE A 33 9.14 8.55 -2.58
C PHE A 33 8.99 7.36 -3.51
N SER A 34 7.87 7.28 -4.24
CA SER A 34 7.62 6.18 -5.18
C SER A 34 8.65 6.13 -6.31
N TYR A 35 9.07 7.30 -6.81
CA TYR A 35 10.12 7.41 -7.82
C TYR A 35 11.45 6.85 -7.31
N HIS A 36 11.89 7.29 -6.12
CA HIS A 36 13.12 6.81 -5.51
C HIS A 36 13.06 5.33 -5.14
N LEU A 37 11.89 4.84 -4.72
CA LEU A 37 11.66 3.42 -4.46
C LEU A 37 11.85 2.57 -5.73
N ASN A 38 11.25 2.98 -6.85
CA ASN A 38 11.40 2.26 -8.12
C ASN A 38 12.82 2.32 -8.66
N GLN A 39 13.45 3.50 -8.57
CA GLN A 39 14.86 3.66 -8.93
C GLN A 39 15.75 2.74 -8.09
N TYR A 40 15.49 2.67 -6.78
CA TYR A 40 16.21 1.76 -5.88
C TYR A 40 15.99 0.30 -6.23
N LYS A 41 14.75 -0.14 -6.50
CA LYS A 41 14.44 -1.52 -6.91
C LYS A 41 15.15 -1.91 -8.22
N GLN A 42 15.23 -0.99 -9.19
CA GLN A 42 15.95 -1.23 -10.43
C GLN A 42 17.46 -1.30 -10.20
N ALA A 43 18.02 -0.34 -9.45
CA ALA A 43 19.43 -0.33 -9.09
C ALA A 43 19.82 -1.56 -8.27
N LEU A 44 18.95 -2.05 -7.39
CA LEU A 44 19.17 -3.25 -6.59
C LEU A 44 19.38 -4.48 -7.47
N LYS A 45 18.57 -4.66 -8.52
CA LYS A 45 18.77 -5.77 -9.49
C LYS A 45 20.13 -5.67 -10.17
N ALA A 46 20.54 -4.47 -10.58
CA ALA A 46 21.85 -4.25 -11.19
C ALA A 46 23.00 -4.53 -10.20
N ILE A 47 22.90 -4.05 -8.96
CA ILE A 47 23.89 -4.30 -7.90
C ILE A 47 24.00 -5.80 -7.61
N VAL A 48 22.87 -6.51 -7.44
CA VAL A 48 22.90 -7.96 -7.19
C VAL A 48 23.55 -8.73 -8.34
N SER A 49 23.32 -8.29 -9.59
CA SER A 49 23.97 -8.88 -10.77
C SER A 49 25.48 -8.59 -10.81
N LEU A 50 25.89 -7.33 -10.61
CA LEU A 50 27.30 -6.92 -10.59
C LEU A 50 28.10 -7.59 -9.47
N PHE A 51 27.47 -7.75 -8.31
CA PHE A 51 28.06 -8.38 -7.14
C PHE A 51 27.69 -9.87 -7.05
N HIS A 52 27.29 -10.54 -8.15
CA HIS A 52 26.89 -11.95 -8.12
C HIS A 52 27.96 -12.86 -7.49
N HIS A 53 29.24 -12.67 -7.84
CA HIS A 53 30.34 -13.42 -7.25
C HIS A 53 30.49 -13.15 -5.75
N LEU A 54 30.40 -11.89 -5.31
CA LEU A 54 30.46 -11.53 -3.89
C LEU A 54 29.24 -12.09 -3.13
N ASN A 55 28.06 -12.07 -3.74
CA ASN A 55 26.84 -12.64 -3.17
C ASN A 55 27.00 -14.16 -2.97
N ARG A 56 27.44 -14.89 -4.00
CA ARG A 56 27.58 -16.35 -3.97
C ARG A 56 28.69 -16.86 -3.04
N TYR A 57 29.85 -16.20 -3.03
CA TYR A 57 31.05 -16.67 -2.30
C TYR A 57 31.25 -16.05 -0.91
N TYR A 58 30.56 -14.97 -0.58
CA TYR A 58 30.68 -14.33 0.74
C TYR A 58 29.32 -14.18 1.43
N VAL A 59 28.32 -13.61 0.76
CA VAL A 59 27.03 -13.31 1.42
C VAL A 59 26.21 -14.58 1.69
N THR A 60 26.11 -15.49 0.72
CA THR A 60 25.33 -16.74 0.86
C THR A 60 26.08 -17.83 1.63
N THR A 61 27.40 -17.89 1.46
CA THR A 61 28.25 -18.97 1.97
C THR A 61 28.88 -18.66 3.33
N VAL A 62 29.22 -17.39 3.61
CA VAL A 62 29.83 -16.98 4.88
C VAL A 62 28.81 -16.30 5.80
N LEU A 63 27.95 -15.43 5.27
CA LEU A 63 26.91 -14.75 6.06
C LEU A 63 25.56 -15.49 6.11
N HIS A 64 25.36 -16.53 5.29
CA HIS A 64 24.07 -17.22 5.12
C HIS A 64 22.88 -16.27 4.88
N LYS A 65 23.14 -15.18 4.16
CA LYS A 65 22.18 -14.12 3.87
C LYS A 65 21.99 -13.97 2.37
N ASP A 66 20.99 -13.19 2.00
CA ASP A 66 20.75 -12.77 0.64
C ASP A 66 20.99 -11.26 0.54
N LEU A 67 21.87 -10.84 -0.39
CA LEU A 67 22.24 -9.44 -0.56
C LEU A 67 21.02 -8.56 -0.91
N SER A 68 20.08 -9.07 -1.72
CA SER A 68 18.86 -8.36 -2.07
C SER A 68 17.99 -8.13 -0.83
N ARG A 69 17.86 -9.15 0.04
CA ARG A 69 17.11 -9.02 1.30
C ARG A 69 17.77 -8.03 2.27
N GLU A 70 19.09 -8.09 2.45
CA GLU A 70 19.80 -7.17 3.35
C GLU A 70 19.71 -5.71 2.87
N LEU A 71 19.86 -5.48 1.56
CA LEU A 71 19.72 -4.14 0.98
C LEU A 71 18.27 -3.65 1.04
N THR A 72 17.27 -4.52 0.86
CA THR A 72 15.86 -4.18 1.07
C THR A 72 15.60 -3.81 2.53
N LYS A 73 16.22 -4.53 3.48
CA LYS A 73 16.12 -4.23 4.90
C LYS A 73 16.75 -2.88 5.26
N LEU A 74 17.91 -2.54 4.69
CA LEU A 74 18.56 -1.23 4.87
C LEU A 74 17.69 -0.09 4.33
N PHE A 75 17.08 -0.27 3.16
CA PHE A 75 16.08 0.67 2.64
C PHE A 75 14.93 0.83 3.65
N ASN A 76 14.44 -0.31 4.17
CA ASN A 76 13.37 -0.33 5.17
C ASN A 76 13.74 0.26 6.54
N GLN A 77 15.02 0.47 6.83
CA GLN A 77 15.46 1.11 8.07
C GLN A 77 15.64 2.62 7.89
N HIS A 78 16.09 3.08 6.72
CA HIS A 78 16.46 4.48 6.52
C HIS A 78 15.39 5.35 5.85
N ILE A 79 14.52 4.76 5.04
CA ILE A 79 13.53 5.50 4.24
C ILE A 79 12.10 5.23 4.73
N SER A 80 11.92 4.08 5.34
CA SER A 80 10.63 3.45 5.60
C SER A 80 10.04 3.72 6.98
N ASP A 81 10.82 4.27 7.90
CA ASP A 81 10.38 4.73 9.23
C ASP A 81 10.07 6.24 9.23
N ASN A 82 9.52 6.73 8.12
CA ASN A 82 9.25 8.15 7.94
C ASN A 82 7.81 8.46 8.34
N SER A 83 7.61 8.94 9.57
CA SER A 83 6.32 9.41 10.08
C SER A 83 5.67 10.47 9.17
N GLN A 84 6.49 11.25 8.46
CA GLN A 84 6.05 12.21 7.44
C GLN A 84 5.34 11.55 6.25
N LEU A 85 5.77 10.37 5.80
CA LEU A 85 5.12 9.65 4.70
C LEU A 85 3.69 9.25 5.11
N PHE A 86 3.51 8.72 6.32
CA PHE A 86 2.19 8.35 6.83
C PHE A 86 1.29 9.56 7.06
N ALA A 87 1.85 10.66 7.57
CA ALA A 87 1.12 11.92 7.71
C ALA A 87 0.67 12.46 6.34
N ALA A 88 1.53 12.38 5.32
CA ALA A 88 1.22 12.77 3.95
C ALA A 88 0.14 11.88 3.33
N LEU A 89 0.25 10.56 3.49
CA LEU A 89 -0.75 9.58 3.01
C LEU A 89 -2.12 9.81 3.66
N ASN A 90 -2.18 10.08 4.96
CA ASN A 90 -3.43 10.38 5.66
C ASN A 90 -4.03 11.71 5.20
N ALA A 91 -3.21 12.76 5.03
CA ALA A 91 -3.64 14.05 4.50
C ALA A 91 -4.22 13.93 3.08
N LEU A 92 -3.62 13.10 2.22
CA LEU A 92 -4.10 12.80 0.87
C LEU A 92 -5.41 12.00 0.89
N GLY A 93 -5.53 11.01 1.78
CA GLY A 93 -6.75 10.22 1.96
C GLY A 93 -7.96 11.08 2.33
N LYS A 94 -7.76 12.12 3.14
CA LYS A 94 -8.80 13.09 3.53
C LYS A 94 -9.14 14.11 2.44
N ARG A 95 -8.24 14.38 1.49
CA ARG A 95 -8.36 15.41 0.43
C ARG A 95 -8.76 14.86 -0.94
N SER A 96 -9.25 13.63 -1.01
CA SER A 96 -9.41 12.78 -2.21
C SER A 96 -10.23 13.30 -3.41
N PHE A 97 -10.72 14.53 -3.41
CA PHE A 97 -11.43 15.10 -4.56
C PHE A 97 -10.52 15.84 -5.56
N ALA A 98 -9.23 16.04 -5.25
CA ALA A 98 -8.33 16.86 -6.06
C ALA A 98 -7.32 16.08 -6.93
N ILE A 99 -7.21 14.75 -6.80
CA ILE A 99 -6.13 13.98 -7.45
C ILE A 99 -6.71 12.75 -8.17
N GLY A 100 -6.26 12.50 -9.40
CA GLY A 100 -6.62 11.33 -10.19
C GLY A 100 -6.24 10.02 -9.46
N PRO A 101 -7.16 9.06 -9.32
CA PRO A 101 -6.96 7.84 -8.54
C PRO A 101 -5.89 6.90 -9.13
N GLU A 102 -5.54 7.02 -10.42
CA GLU A 102 -4.57 6.13 -11.06
C GLU A 102 -3.17 6.18 -10.43
N ASN A 103 -2.61 7.38 -10.24
CA ASN A 103 -1.23 7.51 -9.76
C ASN A 103 -1.08 7.14 -8.29
N LEU A 104 -2.06 7.47 -7.44
CA LEU A 104 -2.01 7.14 -6.02
C LEU A 104 -2.24 5.64 -5.75
N SER A 105 -3.12 5.00 -6.53
CA SER A 105 -3.34 3.55 -6.42
C SER A 105 -2.06 2.77 -6.68
N ASP A 106 -1.34 3.10 -7.77
CA ASP A 106 -0.07 2.46 -8.11
C ASP A 106 0.99 2.67 -7.03
N ILE A 107 1.07 3.87 -6.45
CA ILE A 107 2.02 4.17 -5.37
C ILE A 107 1.68 3.36 -4.11
N ILE A 108 0.40 3.28 -3.74
CA ILE A 108 -0.06 2.53 -2.56
C ILE A 108 0.18 1.03 -2.75
N GLN A 109 -0.03 0.49 -3.95
CA GLN A 109 0.31 -0.90 -4.29
C GLN A 109 1.83 -1.14 -4.19
N GLN A 110 2.66 -0.21 -4.67
CA GLN A 110 4.12 -0.31 -4.57
C GLN A 110 4.62 -0.26 -3.13
N LEU A 111 3.98 0.55 -2.28
CA LEU A 111 4.24 0.63 -0.85
C LEU A 111 3.84 -0.66 -0.15
N TYR A 112 2.66 -1.20 -0.46
CA TYR A 112 2.20 -2.48 0.08
C TYR A 112 3.13 -3.64 -0.29
N ALA A 113 3.60 -3.67 -1.55
CA ALA A 113 4.58 -4.64 -2.01
C ALA A 113 5.97 -4.50 -1.35
N LEU A 114 6.31 -3.32 -0.82
CA LEU A 114 7.56 -3.08 -0.10
C LEU A 114 7.49 -3.60 1.33
N ASN A 115 6.41 -3.26 2.05
CA ASN A 115 6.18 -3.76 3.40
C ASN A 115 4.67 -3.85 3.69
N PRO A 116 4.11 -5.05 3.88
CA PRO A 116 2.70 -5.22 4.22
C PRO A 116 2.36 -4.65 5.61
N ASP A 117 3.33 -4.47 6.51
CA ASP A 117 3.09 -3.85 7.83
C ASP A 117 2.68 -2.38 7.73
N TYR A 118 2.86 -1.73 6.58
CA TYR A 118 2.35 -0.38 6.33
C TYR A 118 0.84 -0.29 6.28
N ALA A 119 0.19 -1.35 5.79
CA ALA A 119 -1.26 -1.44 5.81
C ALA A 119 -1.78 -1.37 7.26
N LYS A 120 -1.09 -2.01 8.22
CA LYS A 120 -1.47 -1.98 9.64
C LYS A 120 -1.36 -0.58 10.26
N ARG A 121 -0.43 0.25 9.79
CA ARG A 121 -0.20 1.61 10.34
C ARG A 121 -1.16 2.66 9.77
N ALA A 122 -1.69 2.47 8.56
CA ALA A 122 -2.63 3.40 7.93
C ALA A 122 -3.77 2.67 7.20
N PRO A 123 -4.62 1.90 7.91
CA PRO A 123 -5.58 1.00 7.28
C PRO A 123 -6.60 1.73 6.39
N GLU A 124 -7.04 2.91 6.78
CA GLU A 124 -8.01 3.72 6.03
C GLU A 124 -7.51 4.13 4.63
N VAL A 125 -6.20 4.37 4.48
CA VAL A 125 -5.62 4.75 3.19
C VAL A 125 -5.48 3.52 2.30
N PHE A 126 -4.96 2.41 2.82
CA PHE A 126 -4.75 1.20 2.03
C PHE A 126 -6.07 0.50 1.63
N ALA A 127 -7.06 0.45 2.53
CA ALA A 127 -8.37 -0.16 2.27
C ALA A 127 -9.14 0.54 1.14
N ARG A 128 -8.86 1.82 0.88
CA ARG A 128 -9.53 2.62 -0.14
C ARG A 128 -9.01 2.36 -1.55
N PHE A 129 -7.74 2.01 -1.70
CA PHE A 129 -7.08 1.86 -3.01
C PHE A 129 -6.78 0.41 -3.38
N ILE A 130 -6.65 -0.48 -2.40
CA ILE A 130 -6.45 -1.90 -2.65
C ILE A 130 -7.69 -2.64 -2.11
N PRO A 131 -8.49 -3.28 -2.98
CA PRO A 131 -9.60 -4.11 -2.53
C PRO A 131 -9.09 -5.26 -1.68
N ASN A 132 -9.77 -5.55 -0.57
CA ASN A 132 -9.53 -6.75 0.25
C ASN A 132 -8.19 -6.81 1.02
N VAL A 133 -7.48 -5.69 1.25
CA VAL A 133 -6.20 -5.68 2.02
C VAL A 133 -6.31 -6.29 3.41
N PHE A 134 -7.45 -6.10 4.06
CA PHE A 134 -7.68 -6.57 5.43
C PHE A 134 -8.48 -7.87 5.48
N GLY A 135 -8.70 -8.50 4.32
CA GLY A 135 -9.69 -9.56 4.20
C GLY A 135 -11.09 -8.98 4.29
N SER A 136 -12.00 -9.62 3.59
CA SER A 136 -13.42 -9.37 3.72
C SER A 136 -13.78 -9.58 5.19
N THR A 137 -14.51 -8.63 5.76
CA THR A 137 -15.40 -8.79 6.93
C THR A 137 -15.40 -10.21 7.50
N ASP A 138 -14.86 -10.41 8.71
CA ASP A 138 -14.93 -11.71 9.37
C ASP A 138 -16.42 -12.07 9.60
N GLU A 139 -16.78 -13.35 9.68
CA GLU A 139 -18.19 -13.78 9.80
C GLU A 139 -18.87 -13.17 11.06
N SER A 140 -18.06 -12.86 12.07
CA SER A 140 -18.45 -12.16 13.30
C SER A 140 -18.88 -10.70 13.11
N ASP A 141 -18.52 -10.05 12.00
CA ASP A 141 -18.86 -8.65 11.72
C ASP A 141 -20.15 -8.50 10.91
N ILE A 142 -20.72 -9.60 10.40
CA ILE A 142 -21.99 -9.61 9.67
C ILE A 142 -23.14 -8.97 10.47
N PRO A 143 -23.33 -9.25 11.78
CA PRO A 143 -24.39 -8.62 12.57
C PRO A 143 -24.23 -7.10 12.66
N ALA A 144 -22.99 -6.61 12.81
CA ALA A 144 -22.70 -5.18 12.90
C ALA A 144 -22.95 -4.48 11.55
N LEU A 145 -22.60 -5.13 10.43
CA LEU A 145 -22.92 -4.61 9.09
C LEU A 145 -24.42 -4.59 8.82
N ILE A 146 -25.16 -5.61 9.24
CA ILE A 146 -26.64 -5.63 9.12
C ILE A 146 -27.25 -4.46 9.88
N GLN A 147 -26.77 -4.21 11.10
CA GLN A 147 -27.25 -3.10 11.91
C GLN A 147 -26.93 -1.74 11.29
N TRP A 148 -25.69 -1.55 10.84
CA TRP A 148 -25.26 -0.34 10.13
C TRP A 148 -26.07 -0.10 8.85
N THR A 149 -26.40 -1.17 8.11
CA THR A 149 -27.22 -1.08 6.89
C THR A 149 -28.66 -0.70 7.21
N LYS A 150 -29.23 -1.22 8.30
CA LYS A 150 -30.57 -0.83 8.77
C LYS A 150 -30.63 0.64 9.15
N GLU A 151 -29.65 1.12 9.91
CA GLU A 151 -29.55 2.53 10.31
C GLU A 151 -29.43 3.44 9.08
N LEU A 152 -28.68 3.03 8.05
CA LEU A 152 -28.61 3.77 6.78
C LEU A 152 -29.94 3.75 6.00
N GLN A 153 -30.67 2.63 5.99
CA GLN A 153 -31.99 2.55 5.36
C GLN A 153 -33.02 3.42 6.08
N GLU A 154 -32.90 3.57 7.39
CA GLU A 154 -33.74 4.45 8.21
C GLU A 154 -33.37 5.94 8.02
N GLN A 155 -32.08 6.26 7.91
CA GLN A 155 -31.59 7.63 7.70
C GLN A 155 -31.80 8.12 6.26
N PHE A 156 -31.71 7.21 5.28
CA PHE A 156 -31.92 7.49 3.86
C PHE A 156 -32.97 6.55 3.28
N PRO A 157 -34.26 6.74 3.63
CA PRO A 157 -35.31 6.00 2.96
C PRO A 157 -35.26 6.36 1.48
N LEU A 158 -34.78 5.43 0.66
CA LEU A 158 -34.79 5.56 -0.80
C LEU A 158 -36.25 5.73 -1.24
N ARG A 159 -36.64 6.99 -1.42
CA ARG A 159 -37.90 7.38 -2.03
C ARG A 159 -37.83 6.98 -3.51
N GLY A 160 -38.14 5.73 -3.83
CA GLY A 160 -38.24 5.30 -5.22
C GLY A 160 -38.17 3.81 -5.56
N VAL A 161 -37.99 2.88 -4.62
CA VAL A 161 -38.12 1.45 -4.96
C VAL A 161 -39.57 1.01 -4.80
N TYR A 162 -40.35 1.18 -5.86
CA TYR A 162 -41.71 0.63 -5.94
C TYR A 162 -41.63 -0.91 -5.75
N PRO A 163 -42.43 -1.50 -4.85
CA PRO A 163 -42.61 -2.95 -4.86
C PRO A 163 -43.23 -3.30 -6.21
N SER A 164 -42.56 -4.16 -6.99
CA SER A 164 -43.12 -4.69 -8.23
C SER A 164 -44.36 -5.52 -7.89
N ALA A 165 -45.52 -4.87 -7.89
CA ALA A 165 -46.82 -5.51 -7.82
C ALA A 165 -47.12 -6.16 -9.18
N ASN A 166 -46.43 -7.27 -9.48
CA ASN A 166 -46.79 -8.13 -10.61
C ASN A 166 -46.41 -9.59 -10.32
N SER A 167 -46.91 -10.12 -9.21
CA SER A 167 -47.17 -11.55 -9.10
C SER A 167 -48.39 -11.89 -9.96
N HIS A 168 -48.17 -12.15 -11.25
CA HIS A 168 -49.20 -12.77 -12.09
C HIS A 168 -49.54 -14.14 -11.48
N LYS A 169 -50.71 -14.22 -10.84
CA LYS A 169 -51.41 -15.46 -10.52
C LYS A 169 -51.50 -16.29 -11.80
N ARG A 170 -50.76 -17.40 -11.88
CA ARG A 170 -51.12 -18.50 -12.79
C ARG A 170 -52.49 -19.00 -12.33
N LYS A 171 -53.55 -18.57 -13.02
CA LYS A 171 -54.81 -19.32 -13.02
C LYS A 171 -54.49 -20.66 -13.70
N MET A 172 -54.39 -21.73 -12.92
CA MET A 172 -54.68 -23.07 -13.42
C MET A 172 -56.20 -23.17 -13.42
N ASP A 173 -56.77 -23.13 -14.61
CA ASP A 173 -58.15 -23.58 -14.86
C ASP A 173 -58.09 -25.09 -15.02
N SER A 174 -59.04 -25.80 -14.40
CA SER A 174 -59.13 -27.26 -14.37
C SER A 174 -60.25 -27.71 -15.31
N ASP A 175 -59.94 -28.61 -16.24
CA ASP A 175 -60.75 -29.78 -16.64
C ASP A 175 -59.91 -30.73 -17.50
#